data_AF-A0A929EI07-F1
#
_entry.id   AF-A0A929EI07-F1
#
_cell.length_a   1.000
_cell.length_b   1.000
_cell.length_c   1.000
_cell.angle_alpha   90.00
_cell.angle_beta   90.00
_cell.angle_gamma   90.00
#
_symmetry.space_group_name_H-M   'P 1'
#
loop_
_entity.id
_entity.type
_entity.pdbx_description
1 polymer ?
#
loop_
_entity_poly.entity_id
_entity_poly.type
_entity_poly.pdbx_seq_one_letter_code
_entity_poly.pdbx_strand_id
1 'polypeptide(L)'
;MFKKISLDPIIDILLYLTIPALVISALLKKPLDPTDLYTVALSSGAVVLGVGALSYLYLGAIGRRDLKGFYLPTMFMNSGNMAFPLALLAFGTDGLTVAVLYYILIGVMVYSLGVYIAKGKGGLKEIFKLPLIYAAAISITLNLTHVEVPTPILSIFDMLGAATIPLMQISLGYRLRSVKLTLPGVSIASSVIRIAGGLAIAYGVTALLGIDGVP
;
A
#
# COMPACT_ATOMS: atom_id res chain seq x y z
N MET A 1 2.55 -34.76 7.45
CA MET A 1 3.53 -33.72 7.09
C MET A 1 2.90 -32.82 6.02
N PHE A 2 2.60 -31.55 6.33
CA PHE A 2 1.97 -30.65 5.34
C PHE A 2 2.93 -30.37 4.17
N LYS A 3 2.44 -30.51 2.92
CA LYS A 3 3.20 -30.18 1.70
C LYS A 3 3.62 -28.71 1.76
N LYS A 4 4.92 -28.42 1.60
CA LYS A 4 5.41 -27.04 1.48
C LYS A 4 4.98 -26.51 0.11
N ILE A 5 4.20 -25.44 0.11
CA ILE A 5 3.76 -24.76 -1.12
C ILE A 5 4.74 -23.60 -1.35
N SER A 6 5.28 -23.48 -2.56
CA SER A 6 6.04 -22.28 -2.95
C SER A 6 5.05 -21.12 -3.12
N LEU A 7 5.33 -19.99 -2.47
CA LEU A 7 4.49 -18.80 -2.62
C LEU A 7 4.84 -17.98 -3.86
N ASP A 8 6.01 -18.20 -4.46
CA ASP A 8 6.53 -17.36 -5.54
C ASP A 8 5.54 -17.25 -6.72
N PRO A 9 4.93 -18.35 -7.22
CA PRO A 9 3.94 -18.25 -8.29
C PRO A 9 2.70 -17.42 -7.90
N ILE A 10 2.26 -17.50 -6.65
CA ILE A 10 1.11 -16.74 -6.14
C ILE A 10 1.47 -15.24 -6.09
N ILE A 11 2.68 -14.93 -5.65
CA ILE A 11 3.17 -13.55 -5.57
C ILE A 11 3.35 -12.96 -6.97
N ASP A 12 3.84 -13.73 -7.93
CA ASP A 12 3.98 -13.28 -9.31
C ASP A 12 2.61 -13.01 -9.94
N ILE A 13 1.64 -13.90 -9.75
CA ILE A 13 0.25 -13.67 -10.19
C ILE A 13 -0.32 -12.40 -9.54
N LEU A 14 -0.07 -12.17 -8.25
CA LEU A 14 -0.49 -10.96 -7.57
C LEU A 14 0.13 -9.70 -8.20
N LEU A 15 1.45 -9.65 -8.31
CA LEU A 15 2.20 -8.46 -8.73
C LEU A 15 2.01 -8.13 -10.22
N TYR A 16 1.90 -9.14 -11.08
CA TYR A 16 1.87 -8.95 -12.53
C TYR A 16 0.46 -8.99 -13.12
N LEU A 17 -0.53 -9.55 -12.43
CA LEU A 17 -1.86 -9.74 -13.00
C LEU A 17 -2.97 -9.17 -12.12
N THR A 18 -3.17 -9.71 -10.91
CA THR A 18 -4.40 -9.40 -10.17
C THR A 18 -4.39 -8.01 -9.56
N ILE A 19 -3.25 -7.54 -9.01
CA ILE A 19 -3.16 -6.19 -8.44
C ILE A 19 -3.31 -5.13 -9.54
N PRO A 20 -2.60 -5.19 -10.68
CA PRO A 20 -2.86 -4.27 -11.79
C PRO A 20 -4.32 -4.29 -12.25
N ALA A 21 -4.94 -5.47 -12.34
CA ALA A 21 -6.36 -5.59 -12.71
C ALA A 21 -7.29 -4.95 -11.67
N LEU A 22 -7.00 -5.13 -10.37
CA LEU A 22 -7.74 -4.49 -9.28
C LEU A 22 -7.63 -2.96 -9.34
N VAL A 23 -6.45 -2.43 -9.65
CA VAL A 23 -6.27 -0.99 -9.83
C VAL A 23 -7.15 -0.47 -10.97
N ILE A 24 -7.14 -1.18 -12.11
CA ILE A 24 -7.94 -0.78 -13.26
C ILE A 24 -9.42 -0.79 -12.94
N SER A 25 -9.92 -1.88 -12.35
CA SER A 25 -11.34 -1.99 -12.02
C SER A 25 -11.77 -1.01 -10.93
N ALA A 26 -10.97 -0.79 -9.90
CA ALA A 26 -11.33 0.12 -8.80
C ALA A 26 -11.32 1.59 -9.24
N LEU A 27 -10.37 2.00 -10.08
CA LEU A 27 -10.23 3.40 -10.50
C LEU A 27 -11.11 3.78 -11.69
N LEU A 28 -11.59 2.85 -12.51
CA LEU A 28 -12.48 3.16 -13.64
C LEU A 28 -13.97 3.08 -13.31
N LYS A 29 -14.34 2.51 -12.16
CA LYS A 29 -15.76 2.35 -11.76
C LYS A 29 -16.45 3.63 -11.33
N LYS A 30 -15.68 4.59 -10.83
CA LYS A 30 -16.21 5.86 -10.30
C LYS A 30 -15.39 7.02 -10.80
N PRO A 31 -16.01 8.17 -11.12
CA PRO A 31 -15.28 9.39 -11.45
C PRO A 31 -14.31 9.75 -10.32
N LEU A 32 -13.06 10.03 -10.66
CA LEU A 32 -12.04 10.47 -9.73
C LEU A 32 -12.10 12.00 -9.62
N ASP A 33 -12.21 12.49 -8.40
CA ASP A 33 -11.98 13.90 -8.12
C ASP A 33 -10.45 14.15 -7.99
N PRO A 34 -9.86 15.09 -8.74
CA PRO A 34 -8.47 15.50 -8.55
C PRO A 34 -8.14 15.89 -7.09
N THR A 35 -9.13 16.40 -6.35
CA THR A 35 -9.03 16.74 -4.93
C THR A 35 -8.77 15.50 -4.09
N ASP A 36 -9.42 14.37 -4.39
CA ASP A 36 -9.19 13.09 -3.71
C ASP A 36 -7.77 12.61 -3.96
N LEU A 37 -7.29 12.71 -5.20
CA LEU A 37 -5.94 12.30 -5.56
C LEU A 37 -4.89 13.10 -4.77
N TYR A 38 -5.05 14.42 -4.70
CA TYR A 38 -4.18 15.30 -3.94
C TYR A 38 -4.22 14.99 -2.44
N THR A 39 -5.42 14.82 -1.90
CA THR A 39 -5.66 14.56 -0.48
C THR A 39 -5.05 13.23 -0.05
N VAL A 40 -5.21 12.17 -0.85
CA VAL A 40 -4.63 10.85 -0.59
C VAL A 40 -3.11 10.89 -0.76
N ALA A 41 -2.58 11.64 -1.75
CA ALA A 41 -1.14 11.83 -1.93
C ALA A 41 -0.49 12.52 -0.72
N LEU A 42 -1.06 13.63 -0.27
CA LEU A 42 -0.58 14.32 0.93
C LEU A 42 -0.68 13.45 2.18
N SER A 43 -1.82 12.80 2.39
CA SER A 43 -2.07 11.99 3.59
C SER A 43 -1.12 10.79 3.66
N SER A 44 -0.96 10.06 2.55
CA SER A 44 -0.03 8.94 2.47
C SER A 44 1.43 9.38 2.66
N GLY A 45 1.84 10.48 2.02
CA GLY A 45 3.18 11.04 2.16
C GLY A 45 3.46 11.49 3.59
N ALA A 46 2.53 12.21 4.21
CA ALA A 46 2.65 12.68 5.59
C ALA A 46 2.76 11.52 6.57
N VAL A 47 1.96 10.46 6.41
CA VAL A 47 2.06 9.25 7.25
C VAL A 47 3.42 8.56 7.06
N VAL A 48 3.87 8.34 5.82
CA VAL A 48 5.15 7.66 5.56
C VAL A 48 6.33 8.46 6.11
N LEU A 49 6.40 9.76 5.79
CA LEU A 49 7.50 10.62 6.20
C LEU A 49 7.45 10.92 7.70
N GLY A 50 6.27 11.18 8.25
CA GLY A 50 6.08 11.44 9.67
C GLY A 50 6.45 10.23 10.53
N VAL A 51 6.00 9.02 10.16
CA VAL A 51 6.41 7.80 10.87
C VAL A 51 7.90 7.50 10.67
N GLY A 52 8.47 7.85 9.51
CA GLY A 52 9.91 7.82 9.29
C GLY A 52 10.69 8.75 10.21
N ALA A 53 10.20 9.97 10.41
CA ALA A 53 10.76 10.93 11.36
C ALA A 53 10.69 10.41 12.80
N LEU A 54 9.53 9.88 13.22
CA LEU A 54 9.37 9.26 14.54
C LEU A 54 10.36 8.10 14.74
N SER A 55 10.53 7.27 13.70
CA SER A 55 11.49 6.17 13.70
C SER A 55 12.94 6.65 13.83
N TYR A 56 13.30 7.72 13.10
CA TYR A 56 14.63 8.33 13.17
C TYR A 56 14.95 8.92 14.55
N LEU A 57 13.97 9.62 15.16
CA LEU A 57 14.09 10.17 16.50
C LEU A 57 14.24 9.06 17.55
N TYR A 58 13.40 8.03 17.50
CA TYR A 58 13.47 6.89 18.40
C TYR A 58 14.81 6.16 18.31
N LEU A 59 15.27 5.83 17.10
CA LEU A 59 16.56 5.16 16.89
C LEU A 59 17.75 6.04 17.30
N GLY A 60 17.63 7.36 17.17
CA GLY A 60 18.60 8.31 17.73
C GLY A 60 18.68 8.26 19.25
N ALA A 61 17.52 8.25 19.93
CA ALA A 61 17.45 8.20 21.39
C ALA A 61 18.04 6.91 21.98
N ILE A 62 17.92 5.78 21.28
CA ILE A 62 18.50 4.50 21.71
C ILE A 62 19.90 4.23 21.12
N GLY A 63 20.50 5.18 20.40
CA GLY A 63 21.83 5.05 19.80
C GLY A 63 21.96 3.99 18.70
N ARG A 64 20.86 3.59 18.04
CA ARG A 64 20.82 2.51 17.04
C ARG A 64 20.32 2.95 15.66
N ARG A 65 20.82 4.09 15.17
CA ARG A 65 20.46 4.63 13.84
C ARG A 65 20.90 3.74 12.67
N ASP A 66 21.81 2.81 12.91
CA ASP A 66 22.32 1.81 11.97
C ASP A 66 21.30 0.72 11.61
N LEU A 67 20.22 0.56 12.38
CA LEU A 67 19.19 -0.45 12.17
C LEU A 67 18.28 -0.12 10.97
N LYS A 68 18.82 -0.23 9.75
CA LYS A 68 18.07 -0.03 8.49
C LYS A 68 16.82 -0.91 8.39
N GLY A 69 16.88 -2.12 8.96
CA GLY A 69 15.76 -3.06 9.02
C GLY A 69 14.56 -2.58 9.85
N PHE A 70 14.71 -1.50 10.63
CA PHE A 70 13.62 -0.89 11.40
C PHE A 70 12.77 0.03 10.53
N TYR A 71 13.38 0.81 9.64
CA TYR A 71 12.68 1.85 8.88
C TYR A 71 11.66 1.27 7.90
N LEU A 72 12.01 0.21 7.17
CA LEU A 72 11.11 -0.37 6.16
C LEU A 72 9.74 -0.82 6.72
N PRO A 73 9.66 -1.73 7.72
CA PRO A 73 8.38 -2.14 8.28
C PRO A 73 7.67 -1.00 9.04
N THR A 74 8.43 -0.04 9.58
CA THR A 74 7.84 1.08 10.33
C THR A 74 7.34 2.22 9.44
N MET A 75 7.92 2.46 8.27
CA MET A 75 7.51 3.54 7.33
C MET A 75 6.50 3.06 6.28
N PHE A 76 6.69 1.87 5.72
CA PHE A 76 5.80 1.30 4.70
C PHE A 76 4.88 0.21 5.24
N MET A 77 3.58 0.52 5.35
CA MET A 77 2.62 -0.45 5.85
C MET A 77 2.33 -1.47 4.75
N ASN A 78 1.87 -2.66 5.13
CA ASN A 78 1.29 -3.59 4.17
C ASN A 78 -0.13 -3.12 3.81
N SER A 79 -0.19 -2.04 3.03
CA SER A 79 -1.42 -1.35 2.63
C SER A 79 -2.31 -2.19 1.71
N GLY A 80 -1.77 -3.21 1.05
CA GLY A 80 -2.58 -4.10 0.21
C GLY A 80 -3.31 -5.15 1.05
N ASN A 81 -2.58 -5.89 1.86
CA ASN A 81 -3.14 -7.07 2.52
C ASN A 81 -4.18 -6.69 3.59
N MET A 82 -3.92 -5.72 4.46
CA MET A 82 -4.87 -5.43 5.56
C MET A 82 -5.89 -4.34 5.19
N ALA A 83 -5.48 -3.34 4.39
CA ALA A 83 -6.33 -2.17 4.17
C ALA A 83 -7.46 -2.43 3.15
N PHE A 84 -7.21 -3.21 2.09
CA PHE A 84 -8.24 -3.51 1.09
C PHE A 84 -9.47 -4.22 1.65
N PRO A 85 -9.36 -5.35 2.40
CA PRO A 85 -10.53 -6.00 2.97
C PRO A 85 -11.23 -5.11 4.00
N LEU A 86 -10.48 -4.36 4.82
CA LEU A 86 -11.06 -3.47 5.81
C LEU A 86 -11.84 -2.32 5.16
N ALA A 87 -11.26 -1.68 4.15
CA ALA A 87 -11.91 -0.59 3.43
C ALA A 87 -13.15 -1.08 2.68
N LEU A 88 -13.08 -2.25 2.04
CA LEU A 88 -14.22 -2.85 1.36
C LEU A 88 -15.36 -3.21 2.32
N LEU A 89 -15.04 -3.75 3.51
CA LEU A 89 -16.04 -4.14 4.49
C LEU A 89 -16.68 -2.94 5.21
N ALA A 90 -15.89 -1.91 5.52
CA ALA A 90 -16.37 -0.75 6.26
C ALA A 90 -17.04 0.30 5.37
N PHE A 91 -16.57 0.46 4.14
CA PHE A 91 -16.92 1.60 3.27
C PHE A 91 -17.26 1.17 1.83
N GLY A 92 -17.42 -0.13 1.58
CA GLY A 92 -17.81 -0.64 0.27
C GLY A 92 -16.79 -0.34 -0.84
N THR A 93 -17.31 -0.15 -2.06
CA THR A 93 -16.48 0.12 -3.23
C THR A 93 -15.84 1.51 -3.19
N ASP A 94 -16.47 2.48 -2.54
CA ASP A 94 -15.93 3.84 -2.37
C ASP A 94 -14.65 3.84 -1.55
N GLY A 95 -14.68 3.25 -0.36
CA GLY A 95 -13.47 3.13 0.44
C GLY A 95 -12.40 2.25 -0.22
N LEU A 96 -12.81 1.24 -1.00
CA LEU A 96 -11.85 0.43 -1.77
C LEU A 96 -11.12 1.29 -2.81
N THR A 97 -11.79 2.18 -3.54
CA THR A 97 -11.16 3.10 -4.49
C THR A 97 -10.13 3.99 -3.81
N VAL A 98 -10.47 4.60 -2.66
CA VAL A 98 -9.53 5.41 -1.86
C VAL A 98 -8.36 4.57 -1.34
N ALA A 99 -8.61 3.36 -0.85
CA ALA A 99 -7.56 2.45 -0.39
C ALA A 99 -6.62 2.02 -1.52
N VAL A 100 -7.15 1.82 -2.73
CA VAL A 100 -6.35 1.53 -3.93
C VAL A 100 -5.48 2.72 -4.33
N LEU A 101 -6.01 3.94 -4.31
CA LEU A 101 -5.21 5.15 -4.53
C LEU A 101 -4.08 5.27 -3.51
N TYR A 102 -4.39 5.05 -2.23
CA TYR A 102 -3.41 5.03 -1.15
C TYR A 102 -2.34 3.95 -1.40
N TYR A 103 -2.75 2.74 -1.81
CA TYR A 103 -1.85 1.64 -2.12
C TYR A 103 -0.89 1.94 -3.26
N ILE A 104 -1.36 2.57 -4.35
CA ILE A 104 -0.52 2.98 -5.48
C ILE A 104 0.57 3.94 -5.00
N LEU A 105 0.20 4.94 -4.21
CA LEU A 105 1.12 5.95 -3.69
C LEU A 105 2.14 5.35 -2.72
N ILE A 106 1.71 4.46 -1.82
CA ILE A 106 2.62 3.67 -0.99
C ILE A 106 3.55 2.82 -1.85
N GLY A 107 3.04 2.19 -2.91
CA GLY A 107 3.85 1.43 -3.87
C GLY A 107 4.96 2.29 -4.48
N VAL A 108 4.63 3.47 -5.01
CA VAL A 108 5.62 4.42 -5.53
C VAL A 108 6.68 4.74 -4.48
N MET A 109 6.28 5.04 -3.24
CA MET A 109 7.20 5.38 -2.16
C MET A 109 8.07 4.20 -1.70
N VAL A 110 7.51 2.98 -1.61
CA VAL A 110 8.25 1.76 -1.27
C VAL A 110 9.32 1.48 -2.32
N TYR A 111 8.96 1.54 -3.60
CA TYR A 111 9.88 1.20 -4.68
C TYR A 111 10.87 2.32 -5.01
N SER A 112 10.63 3.54 -4.54
CA SER A 112 11.62 4.62 -4.52
C SER A 112 12.38 4.70 -3.20
N LEU A 113 11.81 5.40 -2.21
CA LEU A 113 12.41 5.66 -0.91
C LEU A 113 12.72 4.37 -0.15
N GLY A 114 11.82 3.38 -0.17
CA GLY A 114 12.07 2.09 0.49
C GLY A 114 13.27 1.35 -0.11
N VAL A 115 13.37 1.27 -1.44
CA VAL A 115 14.53 0.67 -2.11
C VAL A 115 15.81 1.44 -1.81
N TYR A 116 15.75 2.78 -1.78
CA TYR A 116 16.88 3.61 -1.39
C TYR A 116 17.33 3.33 0.05
N ILE A 117 16.40 3.23 1.01
CA ILE A 117 16.70 2.87 2.40
C ILE A 117 17.34 1.47 2.49
N ALA A 118 16.80 0.51 1.72
CA ALA A 118 17.27 -0.88 1.73
C ALA A 118 18.67 -1.04 1.13
N LYS A 119 18.93 -0.43 -0.03
CA LYS A 119 20.15 -0.63 -0.83
C LYS A 119 21.18 0.49 -0.70
N GLY A 120 20.81 1.64 -0.13
CA GLY A 120 21.63 2.86 -0.04
C GLY A 120 21.84 3.59 -1.38
N LYS A 121 21.32 3.07 -2.48
CA LYS A 121 21.42 3.66 -3.83
C LYS A 121 20.27 3.21 -4.72
N GLY A 122 19.91 4.05 -5.69
CA GLY A 122 18.83 3.75 -6.64
C GLY A 122 17.43 3.88 -6.04
N GLY A 123 16.43 3.31 -6.72
CA GLY A 123 15.02 3.34 -6.31
C GLY A 123 14.11 3.94 -7.37
N LEU A 124 14.41 5.15 -7.85
CA LEU A 124 13.52 5.84 -8.82
C LEU A 124 13.29 5.05 -10.12
N LYS A 125 14.31 4.38 -10.64
CA LYS A 125 14.19 3.54 -11.84
C LYS A 125 13.44 2.22 -11.60
N GLU A 126 13.40 1.74 -10.36
CA GLU A 126 12.76 0.46 -10.03
C GLU A 126 11.23 0.58 -10.06
N ILE A 127 10.69 1.79 -9.86
CA ILE A 127 9.26 2.08 -9.99
C ILE A 127 8.76 1.68 -11.39
N PHE A 128 9.51 2.01 -12.44
CA PHE A 128 9.14 1.72 -13.83
C PHE A 128 9.18 0.23 -14.19
N LYS A 129 9.67 -0.64 -13.30
CA LYS A 129 9.61 -2.09 -13.52
C LYS A 129 8.28 -2.69 -13.08
N LEU A 130 7.42 -1.92 -12.42
CA LEU A 130 6.19 -2.43 -11.83
C LEU A 130 5.01 -2.26 -12.80
N PRO A 131 4.33 -3.35 -13.17
CA PRO A 131 3.08 -3.30 -13.94
C PRO A 131 2.02 -2.40 -13.29
N LEU A 132 1.99 -2.39 -11.96
CA LEU A 132 1.11 -1.56 -11.13
C LEU A 132 1.12 -0.08 -11.54
N ILE A 133 2.29 0.47 -11.85
CA ILE A 133 2.44 1.90 -12.17
C ILE A 133 1.82 2.23 -13.51
N TYR A 134 1.97 1.35 -14.49
CA TYR A 134 1.35 1.50 -15.80
C TYR A 134 -0.17 1.35 -15.70
N ALA A 135 -0.65 0.38 -14.93
CA ALA A 135 -2.08 0.22 -14.66
C ALA A 135 -2.67 1.48 -14.01
N ALA A 136 -2.03 1.99 -12.95
CA ALA A 136 -2.45 3.23 -12.29
C ALA A 136 -2.46 4.42 -13.25
N ALA A 137 -1.40 4.61 -14.03
CA ALA A 137 -1.29 5.71 -14.99
C ALA A 137 -2.39 5.64 -16.07
N ILE A 138 -2.63 4.47 -16.64
CA ILE A 138 -3.69 4.25 -17.63
C ILE A 138 -5.05 4.55 -17.01
N SER A 139 -5.35 3.99 -15.85
CA SER A 139 -6.66 4.16 -15.21
C SER A 139 -6.94 5.59 -14.79
N ILE A 140 -5.97 6.28 -14.18
CA ILE A 140 -6.12 7.70 -13.81
C ILE A 140 -6.33 8.53 -15.07
N THR A 141 -5.55 8.29 -16.13
CA THR A 141 -5.67 9.05 -17.38
C THR A 141 -7.04 8.86 -18.03
N LEU A 142 -7.47 7.61 -18.19
CA LEU A 142 -8.78 7.27 -18.78
C LEU A 142 -9.93 7.86 -17.95
N ASN A 143 -9.83 7.79 -16.63
CA ASN A 143 -10.85 8.32 -15.74
C ASN A 143 -10.97 9.85 -15.83
N LEU A 144 -9.84 10.57 -15.73
CA LEU A 144 -9.80 12.04 -15.79
C LEU A 144 -10.16 12.60 -17.17
N THR A 145 -9.95 11.83 -18.23
CA THR A 145 -10.37 12.19 -19.60
C THR A 145 -11.80 11.75 -19.91
N HIS A 146 -12.49 11.14 -18.95
CA HIS A 146 -13.85 10.59 -19.09
C HIS A 146 -13.99 9.63 -20.28
N VAL A 147 -12.93 8.88 -20.59
CA VAL A 147 -12.97 7.85 -21.64
C VAL A 147 -13.70 6.63 -21.11
N GLU A 148 -14.86 6.35 -21.68
CA GLU A 148 -15.65 5.18 -21.32
C GLU A 148 -14.97 3.89 -21.80
N VAL A 149 -14.75 2.95 -20.88
CA VAL A 149 -14.26 1.62 -21.20
C VAL A 149 -15.45 0.67 -21.33
N PRO A 150 -15.56 -0.12 -22.42
CA PRO A 150 -16.65 -1.06 -22.60
C PRO A 150 -16.83 -2.02 -21.42
N THR A 151 -18.08 -2.23 -21.01
CA THR A 151 -18.45 -3.11 -19.89
C THR A 151 -17.80 -4.51 -19.94
N PRO A 152 -17.73 -5.20 -21.09
CA PRO A 152 -17.09 -6.52 -21.16
C PRO A 152 -15.62 -6.50 -20.76
N ILE A 153 -14.90 -5.42 -21.08
CA ILE A 153 -13.49 -5.26 -20.72
C ILE A 153 -13.36 -5.03 -19.21
N LEU A 154 -14.18 -4.15 -18.64
CA LEU A 154 -14.20 -3.89 -17.21
C LEU A 154 -14.55 -5.15 -16.40
N SER A 155 -15.48 -5.98 -16.89
CA SER A 155 -15.83 -7.26 -16.24
C SER A 155 -14.66 -8.24 -16.15
N ILE A 156 -13.76 -8.25 -17.14
CA ILE A 156 -12.54 -9.08 -17.09
C ILE A 156 -11.62 -8.60 -15.96
N PHE A 157 -11.40 -7.29 -15.87
CA PHE A 157 -10.58 -6.71 -14.79
C PHE A 157 -11.23 -6.88 -13.41
N ASP A 158 -12.55 -6.86 -13.32
CA ASP A 158 -13.28 -7.17 -12.11
C ASP A 158 -13.04 -8.59 -11.62
N MET A 159 -13.19 -9.57 -12.52
CA MET A 159 -12.97 -10.97 -12.19
C MET A 159 -11.52 -11.24 -11.76
N LEU A 160 -10.53 -10.68 -12.47
CA LEU A 160 -9.12 -10.81 -12.12
C LEU A 160 -8.78 -10.06 -10.82
N GLY A 161 -9.32 -8.85 -10.65
CA GLY A 161 -9.07 -8.00 -9.49
C GLY A 161 -9.65 -8.60 -8.21
N ALA A 162 -10.82 -9.24 -8.27
CA ALA A 162 -11.47 -9.90 -7.14
C ALA A 162 -10.60 -11.00 -6.50
N ALA A 163 -9.70 -11.62 -7.27
CA ALA A 163 -8.75 -12.61 -6.74
C ALA A 163 -7.65 -12.00 -5.87
N THR A 164 -7.40 -10.69 -5.95
CA THR A 164 -6.30 -10.02 -5.24
C THR A 164 -6.42 -10.13 -3.74
N ILE A 165 -7.57 -9.77 -3.16
CA ILE A 165 -7.76 -9.74 -1.70
C ILE A 165 -7.57 -11.16 -1.10
N PRO A 166 -8.23 -12.23 -1.62
CA PRO A 166 -8.02 -13.58 -1.12
C PRO A 166 -6.58 -14.09 -1.25
N LEU A 167 -5.95 -13.91 -2.42
CA LEU A 167 -4.58 -14.38 -2.65
C LEU A 167 -3.56 -13.65 -1.76
N MET A 168 -3.77 -12.36 -1.52
CA MET A 168 -2.99 -11.57 -0.56
C MET A 168 -3.11 -12.12 0.87
N GLN A 169 -4.32 -12.43 1.34
CA GLN A 169 -4.53 -13.01 2.67
C GLN A 169 -3.87 -14.36 2.82
N ILE A 170 -4.02 -15.24 1.82
CA ILE A 170 -3.41 -16.58 1.83
C ILE A 170 -1.87 -16.47 1.88
N SER A 171 -1.30 -15.60 1.04
CA SER A 171 0.16 -15.36 1.01
C SER A 171 0.66 -14.83 2.36
N LEU A 172 -0.06 -13.89 2.97
CA LEU A 172 0.27 -13.37 4.30
C LEU A 172 0.21 -14.45 5.38
N GLY A 173 -0.90 -15.20 5.44
CA GLY A 173 -1.10 -16.27 6.41
C GLY A 173 -0.01 -17.35 6.32
N TYR A 174 0.39 -17.73 5.11
CA TYR A 174 1.49 -18.67 4.91
C TYR A 174 2.84 -18.10 5.36
N ARG A 175 3.12 -16.81 5.08
CA ARG A 175 4.36 -16.14 5.53
C ARG A 175 4.45 -16.05 7.05
N LEU A 176 3.34 -15.87 7.75
CA LEU A 176 3.32 -15.83 9.22
C LEU A 176 3.82 -17.14 9.86
N ARG A 177 3.63 -18.28 9.18
CA ARG A 177 4.12 -19.59 9.67
C ARG A 177 5.64 -19.65 9.81
N SER A 178 6.38 -18.87 9.03
CA SER A 178 7.86 -18.92 8.99
C SER A 178 8.53 -17.74 9.70
N VAL A 179 7.76 -16.86 10.36
CA VAL A 179 8.31 -15.71 11.10
C VAL A 179 9.02 -16.18 12.37
N LYS A 180 10.28 -15.77 12.53
CA LYS A 180 11.06 -15.94 13.77
C LYS A 180 11.20 -14.59 14.46
N LEU A 181 10.89 -14.52 15.76
CA LEU A 181 11.09 -13.33 16.57
C LEU A 181 12.54 -13.29 17.07
N THR A 182 13.39 -12.47 16.44
CA THR A 182 14.81 -12.36 16.79
C THR A 182 15.09 -11.24 17.79
N LEU A 183 14.40 -10.10 17.66
CA LEU A 183 14.59 -8.91 18.50
C LEU A 183 13.24 -8.35 18.98
N PRO A 184 12.60 -8.97 19.98
CA PRO A 184 11.23 -8.66 20.36
C PRO A 184 11.03 -7.20 20.76
N GLY A 185 11.97 -6.59 21.51
CA GLY A 185 11.85 -5.17 21.91
C GLY A 185 11.88 -4.19 20.73
N VAL A 186 12.71 -4.47 19.72
CA VAL A 186 12.80 -3.64 18.49
C VAL A 186 11.55 -3.84 17.64
N SER A 187 11.06 -5.07 17.51
CA SER A 187 9.82 -5.37 16.79
C SER A 187 8.59 -4.74 17.44
N ILE A 188 8.49 -4.77 18.78
CA ILE A 188 7.39 -4.13 19.50
C ILE A 188 7.43 -2.62 19.31
N ALA A 189 8.61 -2.00 19.48
CA ALA A 189 8.75 -0.56 19.28
C ALA A 189 8.38 -0.13 17.85
N SER A 190 8.83 -0.89 16.84
CA SER A 190 8.46 -0.68 15.43
C SER A 190 6.95 -0.72 15.23
N SER A 191 6.28 -1.75 15.78
CA SER A 191 4.83 -1.88 15.71
C SER A 191 4.09 -0.76 16.41
N VAL A 192 4.54 -0.33 17.60
CA VAL A 192 3.92 0.76 18.35
C VAL A 192 4.07 2.09 17.61
N ILE A 193 5.27 2.42 17.14
CA ILE A 193 5.53 3.64 16.37
C ILE A 193 4.70 3.65 15.09
N ARG A 194 4.59 2.50 14.41
CA ARG A 194 3.72 2.37 13.25
C ARG A 194 2.26 2.64 13.60
N ILE A 195 1.70 1.89 14.54
CA ILE A 195 0.25 1.87 14.78
C ILE A 195 -0.16 3.18 15.44
N ALA A 196 0.46 3.53 16.57
CA ALA A 196 0.11 4.74 17.32
C ALA A 196 0.58 6.00 16.59
N GLY A 197 1.83 6.02 16.11
CA GLY A 197 2.36 7.17 15.38
C GLY A 197 1.66 7.38 14.04
N GLY A 198 1.43 6.30 13.28
CA GLY A 198 0.68 6.36 12.03
C GLY A 198 -0.76 6.83 12.23
N LEU A 199 -1.46 6.33 13.26
CA LEU A 199 -2.81 6.78 13.61
C LEU A 199 -2.83 8.26 14.00
N ALA A 200 -1.90 8.70 14.86
CA ALA A 200 -1.83 10.09 15.31
C ALA A 200 -1.56 11.05 14.14
N ILE A 201 -0.64 10.68 13.23
CA ILE A 201 -0.33 11.48 12.04
C ILE A 201 -1.53 11.48 11.09
N ALA A 202 -2.12 10.32 10.81
CA ALA A 202 -3.29 10.22 9.95
C ALA A 202 -4.44 11.09 10.47
N TYR A 203 -4.77 10.98 11.76
CA TYR A 203 -5.80 11.79 12.42
C TYR A 203 -5.49 13.30 12.36
N GLY A 204 -4.24 13.68 12.62
CA GLY A 204 -3.81 15.07 12.53
C GLY A 204 -3.94 15.62 11.11
N VAL A 205 -3.53 14.85 10.10
CA VAL A 205 -3.63 15.27 8.70
C VAL A 205 -5.08 15.35 8.24
N THR A 206 -5.93 14.38 8.61
CA THR A 206 -7.36 14.43 8.27
C THR A 206 -8.05 15.63 8.91
N ALA A 207 -7.72 15.94 10.17
CA ALA A 207 -8.26 17.11 10.86
C ALA A 207 -7.78 18.44 10.24
N LEU A 208 -6.51 18.53 9.85
CA LEU A 208 -5.93 19.73 9.23
C LEU A 208 -6.44 19.98 7.81
N LEU A 209 -6.66 18.91 7.05
CA LEU A 209 -7.17 18.98 5.67
C LEU A 209 -8.70 19.07 5.61
N GLY A 210 -9.40 18.98 6.75
CA GLY A 210 -10.87 19.00 6.79
C GLY A 210 -11.51 17.84 6.02
N ILE A 211 -10.88 16.66 6.06
CA ILE A 211 -11.38 15.48 5.34
C ILE A 211 -12.59 14.94 6.10
N ASP A 212 -13.77 15.14 5.55
CA ASP A 212 -15.00 14.51 6.03
C ASP A 212 -15.07 13.04 5.57
N GLY A 213 -15.81 12.22 6.32
CA GLY A 213 -15.95 10.79 6.03
C GLY A 213 -16.60 10.54 4.66
N VAL A 214 -16.31 9.36 4.09
CA VAL A 214 -17.05 8.86 2.92
C VAL A 214 -18.53 8.76 3.32
N PRO A 215 -19.48 9.34 2.56
CA PRO A 215 -20.91 9.34 2.89
C PRO A 215 -21.53 7.94 2.90
#